data_AF-A0A2S4LZ69-F1
#
_entry.id   AF-A0A2S4LZ69-F1
#
_cell.length_a   1.000
_cell.length_b   1.000
_cell.length_c   1.000
_cell.angle_alpha   90.00
_cell.angle_beta   90.00
_cell.angle_gamma   90.00
#
_symmetry.space_group_name_H-M   'P 1'
#
loop_
_entity.id
_entity.type
_entity.pdbx_description
1 polymer ?
#
loop_
_entity_poly.entity_id
_entity_poly.type
_entity_poly.pdbx_seq_one_letter_code
_entity_poly.pdbx_strand_id
1 'polypeptide(L)'
;MSQAALTPEQFEQALRAKGAFYHIHHPYHVAMYEGRATREQIQGWVANRFYYQVNIPMKDAAILANCPDREVRRQWIQRLLDHDGAPGEDGGIEAWLRLGEAVGLDPDQLRSQELVLPGVRFAVDAYVNFARRASWQEAASSSLTELFAPQIHQSRLDTWPKHYPWIDPRGYEYFRSRLGQARRDVEHGLQITLQHYTTFESQQRMLEILQFKLDILWTMLDAMSMAYELGRPPYHTVTNERVWHKGIAL
;
A
#
# COMPACT_ATOMS: atom_id res chain seq x y z
N MET A 1 -13.41 -35.83 -4.53
CA MET A 1 -13.89 -35.51 -3.17
C MET A 1 -13.61 -34.04 -2.95
N SER A 2 -14.60 -33.20 -2.62
CA SER A 2 -14.33 -31.81 -2.27
C SER A 2 -13.56 -31.79 -0.94
N GLN A 3 -12.54 -30.95 -0.84
CA GLN A 3 -11.81 -30.78 0.41
C GLN A 3 -12.71 -30.04 1.42
N ALA A 4 -12.61 -30.39 2.70
CA ALA A 4 -13.37 -29.73 3.75
C ALA A 4 -12.88 -28.29 3.94
N ALA A 5 -13.80 -27.36 4.22
CA ALA A 5 -13.46 -25.98 4.55
C ALA A 5 -12.64 -25.92 5.85
N LEU A 6 -11.69 -25.00 5.92
CA LEU A 6 -10.96 -24.68 7.14
C LEU A 6 -11.90 -24.05 8.16
N THR A 7 -11.66 -24.29 9.45
CA THR A 7 -12.34 -23.51 10.50
C THR A 7 -11.94 -22.03 10.41
N PRO A 8 -12.72 -21.09 11.00
CA PRO A 8 -12.35 -19.68 11.01
C PRO A 8 -10.92 -19.42 11.53
N GLU A 9 -10.49 -20.13 12.58
CA GLU A 9 -9.16 -20.00 13.18
C GLU A 9 -8.07 -20.52 12.23
N GLN A 10 -8.30 -21.67 11.60
CA GLN A 10 -7.37 -22.24 10.61
C GLN A 10 -7.26 -21.34 9.37
N PHE A 11 -8.37 -20.76 8.93
CA PHE A 11 -8.39 -19.84 7.80
C PHE A 11 -7.69 -18.51 8.12
N GLU A 12 -7.90 -17.94 9.30
CA GLU A 12 -7.14 -16.79 9.77
C GLU A 12 -5.64 -17.09 9.80
N GLN A 13 -5.23 -18.26 10.30
CA GLN A 13 -3.83 -18.66 10.32
C GLN A 13 -3.26 -18.76 8.90
N ALA A 14 -4.02 -19.29 7.94
CA ALA A 14 -3.62 -19.34 6.54
C ALA A 14 -3.47 -17.94 5.92
N LEU A 15 -4.37 -17.00 6.24
CA LEU A 15 -4.27 -15.59 5.83
C LEU A 15 -3.01 -14.94 6.42
N ARG A 16 -2.71 -15.17 7.71
CA ARG A 16 -1.49 -14.66 8.35
C ARG A 16 -0.21 -15.26 7.78
N ALA A 17 -0.23 -16.54 7.40
CA ALA A 17 0.92 -17.23 6.80
C ALA A 17 1.36 -16.61 5.46
N LYS A 18 0.44 -15.98 4.72
CA LYS A 18 0.78 -15.20 3.52
C LYS A 18 1.72 -14.02 3.80
N GLY A 19 1.86 -13.60 5.06
CA GLY A 19 2.83 -12.59 5.50
C GLY A 19 4.29 -12.95 5.17
N ALA A 20 4.61 -14.22 4.96
CA ALA A 20 5.93 -14.66 4.50
C ALA A 20 6.34 -14.05 3.14
N PHE A 21 5.37 -13.58 2.35
CA PHE A 21 5.59 -12.93 1.06
C PHE A 21 5.39 -11.41 1.12
N TYR A 22 5.26 -10.84 2.32
CA TYR A 22 5.07 -9.40 2.46
C TYR A 22 6.32 -8.63 2.05
N HIS A 23 6.12 -7.43 1.51
CA HIS A 23 7.19 -6.64 0.91
C HIS A 23 8.27 -6.13 1.90
N ILE A 24 8.12 -6.43 3.21
CA ILE A 24 9.17 -6.22 4.21
C ILE A 24 10.43 -7.02 3.86
N HIS A 25 10.26 -8.15 3.16
CA HIS A 25 11.32 -9.06 2.72
C HIS A 25 11.96 -8.66 1.37
N HIS A 26 11.44 -7.65 0.69
CA HIS A 26 11.97 -7.22 -0.59
C HIS A 26 13.35 -6.53 -0.41
N PRO A 27 14.37 -6.81 -1.26
CA PRO A 27 15.73 -6.23 -1.12
C PRO A 27 15.76 -4.71 -0.97
N TYR A 28 14.99 -3.97 -1.79
CA TYR A 28 14.81 -2.52 -1.65
C TYR A 28 14.38 -2.08 -0.24
N HIS A 29 13.44 -2.79 0.38
CA HIS A 29 13.01 -2.49 1.75
C HIS A 29 14.10 -2.82 2.76
N VAL A 30 14.75 -3.98 2.61
CA VAL A 30 15.86 -4.42 3.47
C VAL A 30 17.01 -3.40 3.41
N ALA A 31 17.36 -2.89 2.24
CA ALA A 31 18.39 -1.86 2.08
C ALA A 31 18.02 -0.55 2.81
N MET A 32 16.76 -0.10 2.73
CA MET A 32 16.29 1.04 3.52
C MET A 32 16.39 0.77 5.02
N TYR A 33 15.96 -0.40 5.47
CA TYR A 33 16.00 -0.80 6.89
C TYR A 33 17.43 -0.89 7.45
N GLU A 34 18.36 -1.46 6.69
CA GLU A 34 19.77 -1.68 7.11
C GLU A 34 20.66 -0.43 6.97
N GLY A 35 20.10 0.71 6.56
CA GLY A 35 20.90 1.93 6.37
C GLY A 35 21.75 1.95 5.10
N ARG A 36 21.46 1.06 4.14
CA ARG A 36 22.22 0.93 2.89
C ARG A 36 21.60 1.69 1.71
N ALA A 37 20.38 2.19 1.86
CA ALA A 37 19.72 2.94 0.80
C ALA A 37 20.32 4.34 0.64
N THR A 38 20.48 4.77 -0.61
CA THR A 38 20.90 6.14 -0.92
C THR A 38 19.75 7.12 -0.68
N ARG A 39 20.09 8.42 -0.57
CA ARG A 39 19.08 9.49 -0.52
C ARG A 39 18.15 9.46 -1.73
N GLU A 40 18.69 9.23 -2.92
CA GLU A 40 17.91 9.12 -4.16
C GLU A 40 16.93 7.94 -4.11
N GLN A 41 17.35 6.79 -3.59
CA GLN A 41 16.47 5.62 -3.42
C GLN A 41 15.33 5.90 -2.43
N ILE A 42 15.61 6.58 -1.32
CA ILE A 42 14.57 6.97 -0.35
C ILE A 42 13.59 7.97 -0.98
N GLN A 43 14.09 8.99 -1.68
CA GLN A 43 13.26 9.98 -2.38
C GLN A 43 12.40 9.31 -3.48
N GLY A 44 13.01 8.45 -4.30
CA GLY A 44 12.31 7.68 -5.33
C GLY A 44 11.20 6.80 -4.73
N TRP A 45 11.45 6.17 -3.58
CA TRP A 45 10.45 5.40 -2.86
C TRP A 45 9.31 6.27 -2.34
N VAL A 46 9.60 7.40 -1.69
CA VAL A 46 8.58 8.31 -1.15
C VAL A 46 7.68 8.83 -2.28
N ALA A 47 8.27 9.27 -3.39
CA ALA A 47 7.54 9.81 -4.53
C ALA A 47 6.65 8.75 -5.22
N ASN A 48 7.17 7.53 -5.42
CA ASN A 48 6.40 6.46 -6.06
C ASN A 48 5.30 5.92 -5.14
N ARG A 49 5.58 5.79 -3.83
CA ARG A 49 4.59 5.34 -2.86
C ARG A 49 3.48 6.36 -2.63
N PHE A 50 3.73 7.65 -2.84
CA PHE A 50 2.68 8.66 -2.81
C PHE A 50 1.53 8.31 -3.77
N TYR A 51 1.83 7.74 -4.95
CA TYR A 51 0.80 7.27 -5.88
C TYR A 51 -0.08 6.16 -5.29
N TYR A 52 0.49 5.22 -4.53
CA TYR A 52 -0.30 4.24 -3.79
C TYR A 52 -1.17 4.91 -2.74
N GLN A 53 -0.64 5.90 -2.01
CA GLN A 53 -1.36 6.59 -0.95
C GLN A 53 -2.60 7.35 -1.44
N VAL A 54 -2.47 8.11 -2.54
CA VAL A 54 -3.60 8.86 -3.12
C VAL A 54 -4.64 7.96 -3.78
N ASN A 55 -4.28 6.71 -4.11
CA ASN A 55 -5.21 5.74 -4.68
C ASN A 55 -5.90 4.84 -3.65
N ILE A 56 -5.47 4.84 -2.38
CA ILE A 56 -6.21 4.15 -1.30
C ILE A 56 -7.65 4.67 -1.17
N PRO A 57 -7.91 5.98 -1.00
CA PRO A 57 -9.29 6.48 -0.90
C PRO A 57 -10.09 6.22 -2.18
N MET A 58 -9.47 6.25 -3.36
CA MET A 58 -10.13 5.90 -4.63
C MET A 58 -10.58 4.43 -4.66
N LYS A 59 -9.70 3.53 -4.20
CA LYS A 59 -9.99 2.09 -4.06
C LYS A 59 -11.10 1.87 -3.01
N ASP A 60 -11.04 2.55 -1.87
CA ASP A 60 -12.05 2.42 -0.82
C ASP A 60 -13.41 3.01 -1.21
N ALA A 61 -13.43 4.10 -1.98
CA ALA A 61 -14.65 4.63 -2.57
C ALA A 61 -15.29 3.63 -3.55
N ALA A 62 -14.49 2.91 -4.33
CA ALA A 62 -15.00 1.85 -5.22
C ALA A 62 -15.65 0.70 -4.43
N ILE A 63 -15.06 0.30 -3.30
CA ILE A 63 -15.66 -0.69 -2.39
C ILE A 63 -17.00 -0.19 -1.87
N LEU A 64 -17.06 1.07 -1.40
CA LEU A 64 -18.30 1.68 -0.91
C LEU A 64 -19.39 1.72 -1.98
N ALA A 65 -19.04 2.06 -3.22
CA ALA A 65 -19.98 2.09 -4.34
C ALA A 65 -20.58 0.70 -4.64
N ASN A 66 -19.81 -0.38 -4.44
CA ASN A 66 -20.24 -1.76 -4.65
C ASN A 66 -20.93 -2.39 -3.42
N CYS A 67 -20.95 -1.71 -2.28
CA CYS A 67 -21.44 -2.26 -1.01
C CYS A 67 -22.86 -1.77 -0.70
N PRO A 68 -23.92 -2.60 -0.85
CA PRO A 68 -25.28 -2.21 -0.49
C PRO A 68 -25.52 -2.15 1.02
N ASP A 69 -24.69 -2.81 1.83
CA ASP A 69 -24.80 -2.83 3.29
C ASP A 69 -24.41 -1.46 3.90
N ARG A 70 -25.36 -0.83 4.57
CA ARG A 70 -25.17 0.49 5.18
C ARG A 70 -24.24 0.48 6.39
N GLU A 71 -24.28 -0.54 7.23
CA GLU A 71 -23.45 -0.56 8.44
C GLU A 71 -21.99 -0.84 8.10
N VAL A 72 -21.74 -1.69 7.09
CA VAL A 72 -20.39 -1.84 6.51
C VAL A 72 -19.90 -0.51 5.95
N ARG A 73 -20.71 0.20 5.15
CA ARG A 73 -20.32 1.51 4.59
C ARG A 73 -19.99 2.54 5.66
N ARG A 74 -20.76 2.59 6.75
CA ARG A 74 -20.54 3.51 7.89
C ARG A 74 -19.19 3.28 8.57
N GLN A 75 -18.73 2.04 8.66
CA GLN A 75 -17.41 1.75 9.20
C GLN A 75 -16.31 2.01 8.15
N TRP A 76 -16.55 1.61 6.90
CA TRP A 76 -15.55 1.69 5.83
C TRP A 76 -15.22 3.13 5.40
N ILE A 77 -16.18 4.07 5.55
CA ILE A 77 -15.95 5.50 5.24
C ILE A 77 -14.79 6.12 6.06
N GLN A 78 -14.52 5.59 7.26
CA GLN A 78 -13.44 6.07 8.10
C GLN A 78 -12.08 5.96 7.40
N ARG A 79 -11.89 4.97 6.53
CA ARG A 79 -10.64 4.80 5.76
C ARG A 79 -10.40 5.95 4.78
N LEU A 80 -11.46 6.52 4.20
CA LEU A 80 -11.34 7.71 3.35
C LEU A 80 -10.96 8.92 4.21
N LEU A 81 -11.65 9.13 5.33
CA LEU A 81 -11.35 10.24 6.26
C LEU A 81 -9.92 10.16 6.81
N ASP A 82 -9.43 8.97 7.15
CA ASP A 82 -8.07 8.76 7.64
C ASP A 82 -7.00 9.14 6.59
N HIS A 83 -7.33 9.07 5.29
CA HIS A 83 -6.43 9.38 4.18
C HIS A 83 -6.59 10.82 3.66
N ASP A 84 -7.82 11.26 3.42
CA ASP A 84 -8.14 12.57 2.84
C ASP A 84 -8.20 13.67 3.90
N GLY A 85 -8.48 13.31 5.15
CA GLY A 85 -8.79 14.26 6.23
C GLY A 85 -10.29 14.50 6.36
N ALA A 86 -10.76 14.72 7.59
CA ALA A 86 -12.10 15.26 7.82
C ALA A 86 -12.15 16.74 7.43
N PRO A 87 -13.33 17.35 7.25
CA PRO A 87 -13.43 18.78 6.94
C PRO A 87 -12.65 19.65 7.95
N GLY A 88 -11.61 20.33 7.46
CA GLY A 88 -10.74 21.17 8.28
C GLY A 88 -9.57 20.45 8.97
N GLU A 89 -9.37 19.16 8.71
CA GLU A 89 -8.29 18.35 9.25
C GLU A 89 -7.41 17.78 8.14
N ASP A 90 -6.12 17.62 8.41
CA ASP A 90 -5.20 16.94 7.50
C ASP A 90 -5.38 15.41 7.58
N GLY A 91 -5.28 14.74 6.44
CA GLY A 91 -5.28 13.28 6.34
C GLY A 91 -3.89 12.67 6.18
N GLY A 92 -3.87 11.34 6.02
CA GLY A 92 -2.66 10.58 5.71
C GLY A 92 -1.96 10.99 4.40
N ILE A 93 -2.67 11.58 3.43
CA ILE A 93 -2.08 12.12 2.20
C ILE A 93 -1.21 13.34 2.51
N GLU A 94 -1.70 14.29 3.30
CA GLU A 94 -0.93 15.46 3.75
C GLU A 94 0.25 15.05 4.64
N ALA A 95 0.06 14.08 5.52
CA ALA A 95 1.18 13.52 6.30
C ALA A 95 2.25 12.86 5.41
N TRP A 96 1.87 12.27 4.27
CA TRP A 96 2.83 11.73 3.30
C TRP A 96 3.52 12.84 2.50
N LEU A 97 2.85 13.95 2.18
CA LEU A 97 3.47 15.13 1.58
C LEU A 97 4.55 15.71 2.51
N ARG A 98 4.27 15.80 3.82
CA ARG A 98 5.26 16.17 4.84
C ARG A 98 6.46 15.22 4.89
N LEU A 99 6.25 13.92 4.67
CA LEU A 99 7.35 12.97 4.49
C LEU A 99 8.17 13.28 3.22
N GLY A 100 7.52 13.67 2.13
CA GLY A 100 8.18 14.17 0.91
C GLY A 100 9.12 15.33 1.20
N GLU A 101 8.62 16.37 1.87
CA GLU A 101 9.43 17.52 2.30
C GLU A 101 10.58 17.11 3.21
N ALA A 102 10.31 16.22 4.18
CA ALA A 102 11.29 15.73 5.13
C ALA A 102 12.47 15.00 4.46
N VAL A 103 12.24 14.38 3.30
CA VAL A 103 13.31 13.76 2.50
C VAL A 103 13.92 14.72 1.46
N GLY A 104 13.44 15.96 1.39
CA GLY A 104 13.92 17.02 0.50
C GLY A 104 13.32 16.99 -0.91
N LEU A 105 12.09 16.49 -1.06
CA LEU A 105 11.32 16.62 -2.29
C LEU A 105 10.41 17.84 -2.24
N ASP A 106 10.16 18.43 -3.40
CA ASP A 106 9.15 19.47 -3.58
C ASP A 106 7.74 18.84 -3.50
N PRO A 107 6.83 19.35 -2.63
CA PRO A 107 5.44 18.92 -2.59
C PRO A 107 4.73 18.92 -3.95
N ASP A 108 5.02 19.90 -4.81
CA ASP A 108 4.38 20.00 -6.12
C ASP A 108 4.90 18.93 -7.09
N GLN A 109 6.14 18.48 -6.90
CA GLN A 109 6.67 17.32 -7.62
C GLN A 109 5.97 16.02 -7.20
N LEU A 110 5.62 15.85 -5.92
CA LEU A 110 4.79 14.71 -5.50
C LEU A 110 3.38 14.80 -6.08
N ARG A 111 2.74 15.97 -5.98
CA ARG A 111 1.37 16.19 -6.48
C ARG A 111 1.25 15.99 -7.99
N SER A 112 2.24 16.43 -8.76
CA SER A 112 2.28 16.23 -10.22
C SER A 112 2.50 14.77 -10.62
N GLN A 113 2.92 13.90 -9.69
CA GLN A 113 3.18 12.48 -9.92
C GLN A 113 4.20 12.20 -11.03
N GLU A 114 5.04 13.17 -11.39
CA GLU A 114 5.95 13.02 -12.52
C GLU A 114 7.07 12.00 -12.28
N LEU A 115 7.37 11.72 -11.01
CA LEU A 115 8.35 10.73 -10.58
C LEU A 115 7.78 9.31 -10.52
N VAL A 116 6.46 9.15 -10.70
CA VAL A 116 5.81 7.84 -10.58
C VAL A 116 6.16 6.98 -11.80
N LEU A 117 6.84 5.89 -11.54
CA LEU A 117 7.26 4.92 -12.54
C LEU A 117 6.03 4.19 -13.12
N PRO A 118 6.03 3.86 -14.41
CA PRO A 118 4.91 3.16 -15.04
C PRO A 118 4.64 1.79 -14.39
N GLY A 119 5.68 1.04 -13.99
CA GLY A 119 5.49 -0.24 -13.28
C GLY A 119 4.79 -0.07 -11.92
N VAL A 120 5.10 1.00 -11.18
CA VAL A 120 4.38 1.35 -9.95
C VAL A 120 2.95 1.73 -10.25
N ARG A 121 2.73 2.57 -11.27
CA ARG A 121 1.41 3.02 -11.69
C ARG A 121 0.51 1.85 -12.05
N PHE A 122 0.97 0.93 -12.90
CA PHE A 122 0.19 -0.22 -13.32
C PHE A 122 -0.14 -1.17 -12.17
N ALA A 123 0.81 -1.40 -11.24
CA ALA A 123 0.54 -2.23 -10.06
C ALA A 123 -0.52 -1.60 -9.15
N VAL A 124 -0.44 -0.29 -8.91
CA VAL A 124 -1.43 0.45 -8.09
C VAL A 124 -2.79 0.50 -8.79
N ASP A 125 -2.81 0.77 -10.09
CA ASP A 125 -4.05 0.85 -10.89
C ASP A 125 -4.75 -0.51 -10.95
N ALA A 126 -4.00 -1.62 -10.99
CA ALA A 126 -4.57 -2.97 -10.90
C ALA A 126 -5.36 -3.15 -9.61
N TYR A 127 -4.88 -2.59 -8.48
CA TYR A 127 -5.59 -2.67 -7.20
C TYR A 127 -6.91 -1.90 -7.21
N VAL A 128 -6.89 -0.67 -7.73
CA VAL A 128 -8.10 0.16 -7.87
C VAL A 128 -9.10 -0.49 -8.83
N ASN A 129 -8.62 -1.02 -9.96
CA ASN A 129 -9.45 -1.68 -10.96
C ASN A 129 -10.05 -3.00 -10.46
N PHE A 130 -9.33 -3.75 -9.63
CA PHE A 130 -9.87 -4.92 -8.94
C PHE A 130 -11.03 -4.50 -8.04
N ALA A 131 -10.85 -3.49 -7.18
CA ALA A 131 -11.90 -3.03 -6.29
C ALA A 131 -13.14 -2.48 -7.00
N ARG A 132 -12.97 -1.88 -8.19
CA ARG A 132 -14.08 -1.43 -9.04
C ARG A 132 -14.94 -2.57 -9.58
N ARG A 133 -14.36 -3.73 -9.85
CA ARG A 133 -15.01 -4.82 -10.62
C ARG A 133 -15.38 -6.04 -9.79
N ALA A 134 -14.62 -6.33 -8.73
CA ALA A 134 -14.87 -7.45 -7.83
C ALA A 134 -16.11 -7.19 -6.95
N SER A 135 -16.60 -8.24 -6.28
CA SER A 135 -17.58 -8.04 -5.21
C SER A 135 -16.98 -7.16 -4.10
N TRP A 136 -17.84 -6.45 -3.36
CA TRP A 136 -17.35 -5.59 -2.29
C TRP A 136 -16.61 -6.38 -1.20
N GLN A 137 -16.98 -7.65 -0.96
CA GLN A 137 -16.27 -8.51 -0.01
C GLN A 137 -14.88 -8.89 -0.50
N GLU A 138 -14.73 -9.28 -1.76
CA GLU A 138 -13.41 -9.56 -2.36
C GLU A 138 -12.50 -8.33 -2.31
N ALA A 139 -13.04 -7.19 -2.72
CA ALA A 139 -12.33 -5.93 -2.70
C ALA A 139 -11.97 -5.49 -1.26
N ALA A 140 -12.89 -5.60 -0.30
CA ALA A 140 -12.64 -5.30 1.11
C ALA A 140 -11.57 -6.23 1.70
N SER A 141 -11.71 -7.54 1.52
CA SER A 141 -10.79 -8.53 2.08
C SER A 141 -9.37 -8.45 1.50
N SER A 142 -9.20 -7.93 0.28
CA SER A 142 -7.87 -7.65 -0.28
C SER A 142 -7.07 -6.58 0.50
N SER A 143 -7.69 -5.86 1.45
CA SER A 143 -6.96 -4.96 2.35
C SER A 143 -6.09 -5.71 3.37
N LEU A 144 -6.35 -7.00 3.62
CA LEU A 144 -5.78 -7.77 4.75
C LEU A 144 -4.25 -7.90 4.80
N THR A 145 -3.51 -7.48 3.77
CA THR A 145 -2.08 -7.20 3.95
C THR A 145 -1.78 -6.19 5.07
N GLU A 146 -2.77 -5.41 5.52
CA GLU A 146 -2.67 -4.55 6.70
C GLU A 146 -2.39 -5.33 8.00
N LEU A 147 -2.65 -6.64 8.04
CA LEU A 147 -2.20 -7.53 9.12
C LEU A 147 -0.68 -7.43 9.38
N PHE A 148 0.09 -7.08 8.34
CA PHE A 148 1.54 -7.02 8.37
C PHE A 148 2.11 -5.59 8.42
N ALA A 149 1.25 -4.58 8.23
CA ALA A 149 1.65 -3.18 8.13
C ALA A 149 2.23 -2.58 9.44
N PRO A 150 1.71 -2.90 10.65
CA PRO A 150 2.28 -2.35 11.88
C PRO A 150 3.77 -2.69 12.05
N GLN A 151 4.18 -3.91 11.73
CA GLN A 151 5.57 -4.34 11.83
C GLN A 151 6.49 -3.51 10.92
N ILE A 152 6.09 -3.28 9.66
CA ILE A 152 6.92 -2.53 8.72
C ILE A 152 6.98 -1.04 9.09
N HIS A 153 5.89 -0.45 9.60
CA HIS A 153 5.89 0.93 10.08
C HIS A 153 6.79 1.11 11.32
N GLN A 154 6.67 0.21 12.29
CA GLN A 154 7.52 0.22 13.49
C GLN A 154 9.01 0.10 13.10
N SER A 155 9.33 -0.81 12.17
CA SER A 155 10.72 -0.99 11.73
C SER A 155 11.37 0.29 11.21
N ARG A 156 10.62 1.15 10.50
CA ARG A 156 11.11 2.44 9.99
C ARG A 156 11.32 3.45 11.12
N LEU A 157 10.37 3.52 12.05
CA LEU A 157 10.46 4.40 13.22
C LEU A 157 11.68 4.07 14.09
N ASP A 158 12.04 2.79 14.20
CA ASP A 158 13.16 2.34 15.03
C ASP A 158 14.54 2.55 14.39
N THR A 159 14.61 2.54 13.04
CA THR A 159 15.87 2.47 12.29
C THR A 159 16.22 3.72 11.50
N TRP A 160 15.25 4.37 10.84
CA TRP A 160 15.53 5.51 9.97
C TRP A 160 16.17 6.70 10.68
N PRO A 161 15.75 7.09 11.92
CA PRO A 161 16.42 8.17 12.63
C PRO A 161 17.92 7.92 12.89
N LYS A 162 18.34 6.65 12.97
CA LYS A 162 19.74 6.27 13.19
C LYS A 162 20.54 6.26 11.89
N HIS A 163 19.95 5.71 10.81
CA HIS A 163 20.64 5.54 9.54
C HIS A 163 20.59 6.78 8.64
N TYR A 164 19.53 7.56 8.72
CA TYR A 164 19.26 8.71 7.86
C TYR A 164 18.91 9.95 8.71
N PRO A 165 19.84 10.45 9.54
CA PRO A 165 19.57 11.57 10.45
C PRO A 165 19.26 12.89 9.75
N TRP A 166 19.44 12.95 8.42
CA TRP A 166 19.09 14.10 7.58
C TRP A 166 17.60 14.17 7.24
N ILE A 167 16.81 13.12 7.51
CA ILE A 167 15.35 13.14 7.33
C ILE A 167 14.73 13.91 8.50
N ASP A 168 13.95 14.96 8.19
CA ASP A 168 13.27 15.76 9.21
C ASP A 168 12.31 14.87 10.06
N PRO A 169 12.39 14.93 11.40
CA PRO A 169 11.54 14.13 12.28
C PRO A 169 10.02 14.28 12.07
N ARG A 170 9.57 15.39 11.48
CA ARG A 170 8.16 15.61 11.14
C ARG A 170 7.67 14.61 10.10
N GLY A 171 8.54 14.11 9.22
CA GLY A 171 8.19 13.09 8.20
C GLY A 171 7.74 11.74 8.79
N TYR A 172 8.06 11.45 10.06
CA TYR A 172 7.68 10.20 10.71
C TYR A 172 6.23 10.18 11.23
N GLU A 173 5.48 11.28 11.12
CA GLU A 173 4.08 11.37 11.55
C GLU A 173 3.20 10.32 10.87
N TYR A 174 3.31 10.16 9.55
CA TYR A 174 2.52 9.18 8.80
C TYR A 174 2.70 7.74 9.33
N PHE A 175 3.94 7.32 9.61
CA PHE A 175 4.17 5.96 10.12
C PHE A 175 3.61 5.78 11.53
N ARG A 176 3.65 6.81 12.38
CA ARG A 176 3.07 6.77 13.73
C ARG A 176 1.55 6.67 13.69
N SER A 177 0.88 7.44 12.85
CA SER A 177 -0.59 7.41 12.75
C SER A 177 -1.10 6.05 12.25
N ARG A 178 -0.39 5.42 11.29
CA ARG A 178 -0.78 4.10 10.76
C ARG A 178 -0.73 2.97 11.79
N LEU A 179 0.07 3.04 12.86
CA LEU A 179 0.09 2.00 13.90
C LEU A 179 -1.30 1.84 14.57
N GLY A 180 -1.97 2.96 14.85
CA GLY A 180 -3.31 2.95 15.44
C GLY A 180 -4.42 2.66 14.42
N GLN A 181 -4.33 3.28 13.23
CA GLN A 181 -5.33 3.12 12.17
C GLN A 181 -5.38 1.67 11.65
N ALA A 182 -4.23 1.07 11.35
CA ALA A 182 -4.15 -0.27 10.77
C ALA A 182 -4.77 -1.35 11.70
N ARG A 183 -4.68 -1.18 13.03
CA ARG A 183 -5.28 -2.13 13.96
C ARG A 183 -6.81 -2.16 13.83
N ARG A 184 -7.46 -0.99 13.80
CA ARG A 184 -8.92 -0.88 13.61
C ARG A 184 -9.35 -1.42 12.26
N ASP A 185 -8.60 -1.05 11.23
CA ASP A 185 -8.80 -1.46 9.84
C ASP A 185 -8.80 -2.98 9.66
N VAL A 186 -7.83 -3.66 10.32
CA VAL A 186 -7.66 -5.11 10.28
C VAL A 186 -8.79 -5.84 11.01
N GLU A 187 -9.22 -5.36 12.17
CA GLU A 187 -10.29 -5.99 12.94
C GLU A 187 -11.57 -6.13 12.10
N HIS A 188 -11.99 -5.03 11.44
CA HIS A 188 -13.16 -5.04 10.57
C HIS A 188 -12.95 -5.87 9.29
N GLY A 189 -11.81 -5.71 8.61
CA GLY A 189 -11.50 -6.46 7.40
C GLY A 189 -11.43 -7.98 7.63
N LEU A 190 -10.88 -8.40 8.75
CA LEU A 190 -10.77 -9.81 9.12
C LEU A 190 -12.15 -10.40 9.42
N GLN A 191 -13.00 -9.65 10.14
CA GLN A 191 -14.37 -10.07 10.40
C GLN A 191 -15.16 -10.30 9.09
N ILE A 192 -15.13 -9.35 8.15
CA ILE A 192 -15.79 -9.49 6.83
C ILE A 192 -15.29 -10.76 6.14
N THR A 193 -13.98 -10.99 6.17
CA THR A 193 -13.34 -12.11 5.48
C THR A 193 -13.76 -13.45 6.09
N LEU A 194 -13.64 -13.62 7.40
CA LEU A 194 -13.99 -14.88 8.06
C LEU A 194 -15.49 -15.22 7.94
N GLN A 195 -16.35 -14.20 7.89
CA GLN A 195 -17.80 -14.39 7.71
C GLN A 195 -18.19 -14.72 6.25
N HIS A 196 -17.47 -14.20 5.27
CA HIS A 196 -17.82 -14.37 3.86
C HIS A 196 -17.30 -15.69 3.26
N TYR A 197 -16.07 -16.10 3.59
CA TYR A 197 -15.41 -17.25 2.98
C TYR A 197 -15.54 -18.50 3.85
N THR A 198 -16.68 -19.18 3.75
CA THR A 198 -17.04 -20.32 4.60
C THR A 198 -16.91 -21.70 3.93
N THR A 199 -16.58 -21.73 2.63
CA THR A 199 -16.30 -22.97 1.89
C THR A 199 -14.82 -23.08 1.55
N PHE A 200 -14.32 -24.28 1.31
CA PHE A 200 -12.92 -24.48 0.94
C PHE A 200 -12.56 -23.68 -0.34
N GLU A 201 -13.40 -23.74 -1.37
CA GLU A 201 -13.16 -23.06 -2.64
C GLU A 201 -13.10 -21.54 -2.49
N SER A 202 -14.00 -20.98 -1.68
CA SER A 202 -14.04 -19.54 -1.40
C SER A 202 -12.83 -19.10 -0.57
N GLN A 203 -12.39 -19.90 0.41
CA GLN A 203 -11.18 -19.66 1.18
C GLN A 203 -9.92 -19.67 0.29
N GLN A 204 -9.80 -20.65 -0.62
CA GLN A 204 -8.68 -20.69 -1.57
C GLN A 204 -8.69 -19.46 -2.49
N ARG A 205 -9.88 -19.05 -2.98
CA ARG A 205 -10.03 -17.83 -3.76
C ARG A 205 -9.57 -16.59 -2.98
N MET A 206 -9.90 -16.48 -1.70
CA MET A 206 -9.44 -15.37 -0.89
C MET A 206 -7.92 -15.37 -0.66
N LEU A 207 -7.32 -16.54 -0.46
CA LEU A 207 -5.85 -16.65 -0.36
C LEU A 207 -5.15 -16.19 -1.65
N GLU A 208 -5.77 -16.44 -2.81
CA GLU A 208 -5.28 -15.96 -4.10
C GLU A 208 -5.47 -14.45 -4.27
N ILE A 209 -6.59 -13.89 -3.82
CA ILE A 209 -6.81 -12.43 -3.78
C ILE A 209 -5.75 -11.75 -2.90
N LEU A 210 -5.42 -12.36 -1.76
CA LEU A 210 -4.37 -11.86 -0.89
C LEU A 210 -2.99 -11.97 -1.55
N GLN A 211 -2.73 -13.03 -2.32
CA GLN A 211 -1.51 -13.17 -3.12
C GLN A 211 -1.41 -12.06 -4.17
N PHE A 212 -2.48 -11.81 -4.94
CA PHE A 212 -2.55 -10.69 -5.89
C PHE A 212 -2.18 -9.35 -5.24
N LYS A 213 -2.67 -9.10 -4.02
CA LYS A 213 -2.30 -7.89 -3.28
C LYS A 213 -0.82 -7.85 -2.89
N LEU A 214 -0.25 -8.99 -2.48
CA LEU A 214 1.18 -9.09 -2.18
C LEU A 214 2.03 -8.84 -3.43
N ASP A 215 1.62 -9.37 -4.58
CA ASP A 215 2.30 -9.19 -5.86
C ASP A 215 2.29 -7.72 -6.31
N ILE A 216 1.20 -6.97 -6.07
CA ILE A 216 1.16 -5.51 -6.29
C ILE A 216 2.25 -4.82 -5.48
N LEU A 217 2.32 -5.10 -4.17
CA LEU A 217 3.28 -4.46 -3.27
C LEU A 217 4.72 -4.80 -3.62
N TRP A 218 4.96 -6.02 -4.10
CA TRP A 218 6.26 -6.50 -4.55
C TRP A 218 6.67 -5.82 -5.87
N THR A 219 5.80 -5.83 -6.87
CA THR A 219 6.03 -5.25 -8.20
C THR A 219 6.36 -3.75 -8.11
N MET A 220 5.73 -3.02 -7.18
CA MET A 220 6.07 -1.62 -6.94
C MET A 220 7.55 -1.45 -6.57
N LEU A 221 8.09 -2.32 -5.72
CA LEU A 221 9.50 -2.27 -5.32
C LEU A 221 10.43 -2.83 -6.39
N ASP A 222 10.01 -3.80 -7.21
CA ASP A 222 10.78 -4.25 -8.38
C ASP A 222 11.01 -3.09 -9.35
N ALA A 223 9.96 -2.31 -9.65
CA ALA A 223 10.05 -1.14 -10.51
C ALA A 223 11.01 -0.08 -9.95
N MET A 224 10.95 0.17 -8.63
CA MET A 224 11.88 1.08 -7.95
C MET A 224 13.32 0.55 -7.98
N SER A 225 13.52 -0.76 -7.82
CA SER A 225 14.86 -1.39 -7.86
C SER A 225 15.49 -1.23 -9.23
N MET A 226 14.72 -1.47 -10.30
CA MET A 226 15.16 -1.23 -11.67
C MET A 226 15.62 0.22 -11.87
N ALA A 227 14.83 1.20 -11.42
CA ALA A 227 15.13 2.60 -11.62
C ALA A 227 16.26 3.13 -10.74
N TYR A 228 16.25 2.83 -9.44
CA TYR A 228 17.06 3.53 -8.43
C TYR A 228 18.16 2.66 -7.80
N GLU A 229 18.15 1.34 -7.96
CA GLU A 229 19.25 0.46 -7.54
C GLU A 229 20.12 0.02 -8.72
N LEU A 230 19.49 -0.30 -9.86
CA LEU A 230 20.17 -0.87 -11.01
C LEU A 230 20.52 0.15 -12.11
N GLY A 231 20.05 1.39 -11.98
CA GLY A 231 20.28 2.44 -13.00
C GLY A 231 19.60 2.13 -14.34
N ARG A 232 18.47 1.41 -14.30
CA ARG A 232 17.70 0.98 -15.48
C ARG A 232 16.26 1.51 -15.43
N PRO A 233 16.04 2.84 -15.32
CA PRO A 233 14.70 3.41 -15.44
C PRO A 233 14.12 3.14 -16.85
N PRO A 234 12.81 3.34 -17.06
CA PRO A 234 12.22 3.17 -18.38
C PRO A 234 12.94 4.00 -19.46
N TYR A 235 13.21 3.37 -20.61
CA TYR A 235 13.88 3.97 -21.77
C TYR A 235 15.36 4.36 -21.57
N HIS A 236 16.04 3.87 -20.52
CA HIS A 236 17.43 4.21 -20.21
C HIS A 236 18.46 3.93 -21.33
N THR A 237 18.14 3.08 -22.31
CA THR A 237 19.01 2.80 -23.47
C THR A 237 18.83 3.80 -24.62
N VAL A 238 17.79 4.63 -24.57
CA VAL A 238 17.41 5.57 -25.63
C VAL A 238 17.57 7.02 -25.16
N THR A 239 17.19 7.32 -23.92
CA THR A 239 17.29 8.67 -23.35
C THR A 239 17.56 8.62 -21.85
N ASN A 240 18.19 9.68 -21.34
CA ASN A 240 18.34 9.93 -19.90
C ASN A 240 17.18 10.79 -19.35
N GLU A 241 16.28 11.26 -20.21
CA GLU A 241 15.11 12.05 -19.82
C GLU A 241 13.97 11.15 -19.32
N ARG A 242 13.14 11.70 -18.42
CA ARG A 242 11.96 11.01 -17.89
C ARG A 242 10.79 11.16 -18.88
N VAL A 243 10.69 10.23 -19.82
CA VAL A 243 9.72 10.29 -20.94
C VAL A 243 8.49 9.41 -20.78
N TRP A 244 8.32 8.71 -19.64
CA TRP A 244 7.10 7.92 -19.39
C TRP A 244 5.89 8.83 -19.13
N HIS A 245 4.70 8.30 -19.41
CA HIS A 245 3.46 9.05 -19.18
C HIS A 245 3.27 9.38 -17.68
N LYS A 246 2.80 10.59 -17.39
CA LYS A 246 2.55 11.09 -16.03
C LYS A 246 1.13 10.81 -15.51
N GLY A 247 0.38 9.98 -16.24
CA GLY A 247 -1.07 9.79 -16.07
C GLY A 247 -1.83 10.26 -17.31
N ILE A 248 -2.97 9.62 -17.59
CA ILE A 248 -3.88 10.04 -18.66
C ILE A 248 -5.04 10.73 -17.94
N ALA A 249 -5.20 12.04 -18.14
CA ALA A 249 -6.42 12.71 -17.69
C ALA A 249 -7.60 12.06 -18.44
N LEU A 250 -8.53 11.47 -17.69
CA LEU A 250 -9.79 10.96 -18.21
C LEU A 250 -10.85 12.07 -18.21
#